data_AF-A0AA88HEK1-F1
#
_entry.id   AF-A0AA88HEK1-F1
#
_cell.length_a   1.000
_cell.length_b   1.000
_cell.length_c   1.000
_cell.angle_alpha   90.00
_cell.angle_beta   90.00
_cell.angle_gamma   90.00
#
_symmetry.space_group_name_H-M   'P 1'
#
loop_
_entity.id
_entity.type
_entity.pdbx_description
1 polymer ?
#
loop_
_entity_poly.entity_id
_entity_poly.type
_entity_poly.pdbx_seq_one_letter_code
_entity_poly.pdbx_strand_id
1 'polypeptide(L)'
;MAKFLGFHGPVFFRLVVVLLLGWAFVFFCFVKPLLSSSDDSHSLRSEDKYDHLKTMERLENAIKEIDDMRKQNEHLQRLIKNIRNEGNEGLPEYDEQKLLGKDVPDDSYELRLRRLLVDIQEMNFFMTGQLKKLSEPIDKNPKAAHNLVEKLLQRAKEQQKYLNHDLQEFKIHDGYEKWREEESRKLRDLVRRRIHYLQNPKDCNKAKKLICNLNKSCGYGCQVHHVTYCLIVAYATKRTMILNSKNWRYSKSGWEKVFLPVSETCADANGESRRGWPGTLETQVVDLPIIDMISPRPSYLPPAVPKDLAQRISKIHGDPSAWWVSQFLGYLVRYQPDTTKMLNDTAKAFGFQNPIVG
;
A
#
# COMPACT_ATOMS: atom_id res chain seq x y z
N MET A 1 -2.95 84.21 -31.24
CA MET A 1 -2.47 84.76 -29.96
C MET A 1 -0.97 84.58 -29.93
N ALA A 2 -0.23 85.57 -30.44
CA ALA A 2 0.35 86.68 -29.68
C ALA A 2 1.81 86.37 -29.34
N LYS A 3 2.70 86.98 -30.13
CA LYS A 3 4.13 87.17 -29.85
C LYS A 3 4.28 87.76 -28.45
N PHE A 4 5.11 87.15 -27.59
CA PHE A 4 5.82 87.72 -26.42
C PHE A 4 6.44 86.48 -25.73
N LEU A 5 7.74 86.21 -25.72
CA LEU A 5 8.84 87.07 -25.32
C LEU A 5 10.12 86.60 -26.02
N GLY A 6 10.79 87.56 -26.67
CA GLY A 6 12.16 87.38 -27.12
C GLY A 6 13.11 87.40 -25.93
N PHE A 7 14.00 86.41 -25.90
CA PHE A 7 15.33 86.56 -25.31
C PHE A 7 16.35 86.27 -26.42
N HIS A 8 16.99 87.34 -26.89
CA HIS A 8 18.18 87.32 -27.74
C HIS A 8 19.41 86.95 -26.88
N GLY A 9 20.31 86.15 -27.45
CA GLY A 9 21.72 86.16 -27.06
C GLY A 9 22.25 84.92 -26.33
N PRO A 10 23.59 84.76 -26.31
CA PRO A 10 24.36 83.50 -26.19
C PRO A 10 24.14 82.66 -24.91
N VAL A 11 23.30 83.13 -23.99
CA VAL A 11 23.01 82.49 -22.71
C VAL A 11 22.06 81.30 -22.87
N PHE A 12 21.03 81.40 -23.72
CA PHE A 12 20.13 80.27 -23.99
C PHE A 12 20.87 79.13 -24.69
N PHE A 13 21.76 79.46 -25.63
CA PHE A 13 22.61 78.47 -26.29
C PHE A 13 23.58 77.80 -25.31
N ARG A 14 24.18 78.56 -24.37
CA ARG A 14 25.02 77.98 -23.31
C ARG A 14 24.23 77.04 -22.38
N LEU A 15 23.00 77.38 -22.01
CA LEU A 15 22.15 76.52 -21.18
C LEU A 15 21.76 75.21 -21.90
N VAL A 16 21.45 75.28 -23.19
CA VAL A 16 21.16 74.09 -24.01
C VAL A 16 22.41 73.21 -24.16
N VAL A 17 23.58 73.81 -24.40
CA VAL A 17 24.84 73.06 -24.50
C VAL A 17 25.21 72.39 -23.17
N VAL A 18 25.02 73.06 -22.03
CA VAL A 18 25.27 72.47 -20.71
C VAL A 18 24.29 71.32 -20.42
N LEU A 19 23.01 71.46 -20.80
CA LEU A 19 22.03 70.38 -20.69
C LEU A 19 22.38 69.18 -21.58
N LEU A 20 22.85 69.42 -22.80
CA LEU A 20 23.29 68.37 -23.72
C LEU A 20 24.56 67.65 -23.23
N LEU A 21 25.52 68.40 -22.67
CA LEU A 21 26.73 67.79 -22.07
C LEU A 21 26.40 67.01 -20.79
N GLY A 22 25.45 67.50 -19.98
CA GLY A 22 24.93 66.76 -18.83
C GLY A 22 24.23 65.46 -19.24
N TRP A 23 23.42 65.50 -20.30
CA TRP A 23 22.79 64.31 -20.87
C TRP A 23 23.81 63.34 -21.49
N ALA A 24 24.84 63.83 -22.16
CA ALA A 24 25.92 63.00 -22.70
C ALA A 24 26.73 62.33 -21.59
N PHE A 25 26.98 63.02 -20.46
CA PHE A 25 27.66 62.46 -19.30
C PHE A 25 26.81 61.37 -18.62
N VAL A 26 25.51 61.59 -18.44
CA VAL A 26 24.57 60.57 -17.94
C VAL A 26 24.55 59.37 -18.89
N PHE A 27 24.49 59.59 -20.20
CA PHE A 27 24.55 58.50 -21.18
C PHE A 27 25.87 57.73 -21.08
N PHE A 28 27.02 58.40 -20.91
CA PHE A 28 28.32 57.74 -20.77
C PHE A 28 28.46 56.97 -19.45
N CYS A 29 27.95 57.49 -18.33
CA CYS A 29 27.99 56.82 -17.04
C CYS A 29 27.05 55.61 -16.95
N PHE A 30 25.89 55.64 -17.61
CA PHE A 30 24.90 54.56 -17.55
C PHE A 30 25.01 53.54 -18.69
N VAL A 31 25.43 53.95 -19.89
CA VAL A 31 25.50 53.04 -21.06
C VAL A 31 26.84 52.31 -21.14
N LYS A 32 27.95 52.89 -20.63
CA LYS A 32 29.26 52.24 -20.66
C LYS A 32 29.34 50.97 -19.79
N PRO A 33 28.77 50.92 -18.57
CA PRO A 33 28.68 49.67 -17.79
C PRO A 33 27.71 48.63 -18.40
N LEU A 34 26.76 49.07 -19.23
CA LEU A 34 25.82 48.22 -19.96
C LEU A 34 26.42 47.62 -21.24
N LEU A 35 27.40 48.29 -21.85
CA LEU A 35 28.15 47.79 -23.01
C LEU A 35 29.40 46.99 -22.62
N SER A 36 29.92 47.13 -21.39
CA SER A 36 31.04 46.32 -20.90
C SER A 36 30.60 45.07 -20.13
N SER A 37 29.30 44.85 -19.89
CA SER A 37 28.78 43.64 -19.23
C SER A 37 28.44 42.50 -20.20
N SER A 38 28.66 42.71 -21.51
CA SER A 38 28.39 41.70 -22.54
C SER A 38 29.52 40.68 -22.75
N ASP A 39 30.70 40.87 -22.15
CA ASP A 39 31.83 39.96 -22.39
C ASP A 39 31.96 38.81 -21.37
N ASP A 40 31.28 38.86 -20.21
CA ASP A 40 31.36 37.79 -19.19
C ASP A 40 30.17 36.80 -19.18
N SER A 41 29.13 37.04 -19.99
CA SER A 41 27.93 36.18 -20.03
C SER A 41 27.94 35.12 -21.15
N HIS A 42 28.86 35.23 -22.11
CA HIS A 42 29.00 34.27 -23.20
C HIS A 42 29.84 33.03 -22.83
N SER A 43 30.74 33.13 -21.86
CA SER A 43 31.56 32.00 -21.37
C SER A 43 30.73 30.99 -20.57
N LEU A 44 29.95 31.45 -19.58
CA LEU A 44 29.13 30.60 -18.70
C LEU A 44 27.98 29.86 -19.43
N ARG A 45 27.34 30.49 -20.41
CA ARG A 45 26.26 29.85 -21.22
C ARG A 45 26.80 28.88 -22.26
N SER A 46 28.06 29.05 -22.69
CA SER A 46 28.75 28.16 -23.61
C SER A 46 29.23 26.88 -22.90
N GLU A 47 29.75 27.02 -21.68
CA GLU A 47 30.23 25.88 -20.87
C GLU A 47 29.10 24.91 -20.51
N ASP A 48 27.94 25.42 -20.06
CA ASP A 48 26.79 24.61 -19.66
C ASP A 48 26.14 23.89 -20.87
N LYS A 49 26.13 24.54 -22.05
CA LYS A 49 25.69 23.92 -23.30
C LYS A 49 26.67 22.86 -23.79
N TYR A 50 27.97 23.09 -23.64
CA TYR A 50 29.01 22.13 -24.01
C TYR A 50 28.99 20.89 -23.10
N ASP A 51 28.81 21.07 -21.79
CA ASP A 51 28.74 19.97 -20.84
C ASP A 51 27.42 19.17 -20.98
N HIS A 52 26.31 19.85 -21.27
CA HIS A 52 25.05 19.19 -21.62
C HIS A 52 25.16 18.39 -22.93
N LEU A 53 25.87 18.90 -23.94
CA LEU A 53 26.08 18.19 -25.21
C LEU A 53 26.95 16.94 -24.99
N LYS A 54 28.00 17.07 -24.19
CA LYS A 54 28.91 15.97 -23.82
C LYS A 54 28.22 14.90 -22.97
N THR A 55 27.29 15.29 -22.10
CA THR A 55 26.46 14.32 -21.35
C THR A 55 25.41 13.64 -22.23
N MET A 56 24.83 14.34 -23.21
CA MET A 56 23.95 13.71 -24.20
C MET A 56 24.69 12.70 -25.07
N GLU A 57 25.91 13.04 -25.52
CA GLU A 57 26.77 12.13 -26.29
C GLU A 57 27.18 10.89 -25.48
N ARG A 58 27.52 11.07 -24.20
CA ARG A 58 27.78 9.94 -23.28
C ARG A 58 26.54 9.05 -23.10
N LEU A 59 25.36 9.65 -22.99
CA LEU A 59 24.10 8.90 -22.84
C LEU A 59 23.77 8.10 -24.11
N GLU A 60 23.95 8.71 -25.28
CA GLU A 60 23.73 8.06 -26.57
C GLU A 60 24.71 6.90 -26.80
N ASN A 61 25.98 7.09 -26.42
CA ASN A 61 26.98 6.04 -26.44
C ASN A 61 26.65 4.89 -25.46
N ALA A 62 26.17 5.20 -24.25
CA ALA A 62 25.75 4.20 -23.28
C ALA A 62 24.50 3.41 -23.76
N ILE A 63 23.54 4.08 -24.41
CA ILE A 63 22.36 3.41 -24.99
C ILE A 63 22.80 2.46 -26.12
N LYS A 64 23.73 2.90 -26.96
CA LYS A 64 24.28 2.09 -28.05
C LYS A 64 25.02 0.86 -27.52
N GLU A 65 25.80 1.02 -26.45
CA GLU A 65 26.51 -0.07 -25.78
C GLU A 65 25.54 -1.09 -25.16
N ILE A 66 24.44 -0.63 -24.56
CA ILE A 66 23.36 -1.49 -24.05
C ILE A 66 22.68 -2.28 -25.18
N ASP A 67 22.40 -1.65 -26.32
CA ASP A 67 21.78 -2.31 -27.47
C ASP A 67 22.72 -3.35 -28.11
N ASP A 68 24.02 -3.06 -28.18
CA ASP A 68 25.02 -4.00 -28.64
C ASP A 68 25.20 -5.18 -27.67
N MET A 69 25.22 -4.92 -26.35
CA MET A 69 25.22 -6.00 -25.34
C MET A 69 23.95 -6.86 -25.42
N ARG A 70 22.79 -6.26 -25.69
CA ARG A 70 21.54 -7.00 -25.88
C ARG A 70 21.63 -7.91 -27.10
N LYS A 71 22.13 -7.42 -28.23
CA LYS A 71 22.34 -8.23 -29.44
C LYS A 71 23.34 -9.37 -29.20
N GLN A 72 24.41 -9.10 -28.46
CA GLN A 72 25.38 -10.12 -28.06
C GLN A 72 24.73 -11.19 -27.18
N ASN A 73 23.91 -10.81 -26.21
CA ASN A 73 23.16 -11.76 -25.38
C ASN A 73 22.17 -12.60 -26.20
N GLU A 74 21.42 -12.00 -27.12
CA GLU A 74 20.52 -12.73 -28.02
C GLU A 74 21.28 -13.68 -28.97
N HIS A 75 22.49 -13.29 -29.38
CA HIS A 75 23.38 -14.13 -30.18
C HIS A 75 23.94 -15.30 -29.37
N LEU A 76 24.40 -15.05 -28.14
CA LEU A 76 24.84 -16.08 -27.20
C LEU A 76 23.72 -17.06 -26.88
N GLN A 77 22.51 -16.59 -26.63
CA GLN A 77 21.34 -17.46 -26.41
C GLN A 77 21.03 -18.32 -27.64
N ARG A 78 21.17 -17.78 -28.86
CA ARG A 78 21.05 -18.55 -30.10
C ARG A 78 22.15 -19.59 -30.25
N LEU A 79 23.40 -19.25 -29.95
CA LEU A 79 24.51 -20.19 -29.96
C LEU A 79 24.29 -21.33 -28.96
N ILE A 80 23.87 -21.01 -27.73
CA ILE A 80 23.55 -22.02 -26.70
C ILE A 80 22.42 -22.94 -27.18
N LYS A 81 21.37 -22.38 -27.81
CA LYS A 81 20.26 -23.15 -28.36
C LYS A 81 20.69 -24.05 -29.53
N ASN A 82 21.57 -23.57 -30.40
CA ASN A 82 22.10 -24.34 -31.51
C ASN A 82 23.04 -25.47 -31.02
N ILE A 83 23.93 -25.18 -30.09
CA ILE A 83 24.79 -26.19 -29.44
C ILE A 83 23.94 -27.27 -28.74
N ARG A 84 22.86 -26.87 -28.07
CA ARG A 84 21.90 -27.81 -27.44
C ARG A 84 21.16 -28.69 -28.46
N ASN A 85 20.93 -28.20 -29.68
CA ASN A 85 20.25 -28.95 -30.74
C ASN A 85 21.22 -29.81 -31.57
N GLU A 86 22.48 -29.42 -31.68
CA GLU A 86 23.53 -30.13 -32.43
C GLU A 86 24.26 -31.18 -31.56
N GLY A 87 24.30 -31.00 -30.24
CA GLY A 87 24.91 -31.94 -29.28
C GLY A 87 23.93 -32.99 -28.75
N ASN A 88 23.49 -33.92 -29.59
CA ASN A 88 22.80 -35.15 -29.14
C ASN A 88 23.76 -36.36 -29.03
N GLU A 89 25.06 -36.11 -28.92
CA GLU A 89 26.07 -37.10 -28.54
C GLU A 89 26.91 -36.57 -27.36
N GLY A 90 26.66 -37.11 -26.17
CA GLY A 90 27.71 -37.40 -25.20
C GLY A 90 28.28 -36.29 -24.31
N LEU A 91 27.62 -35.15 -24.12
CA LEU A 91 27.99 -34.26 -23.00
C LEU A 91 27.32 -34.78 -21.72
N PRO A 92 28.07 -35.06 -20.62
CA PRO A 92 27.44 -35.39 -19.35
C PRO A 92 26.53 -34.22 -18.98
N GLU A 93 25.25 -34.51 -18.78
CA GLU A 93 24.28 -33.54 -18.29
C GLU A 93 24.84 -32.97 -16.98
N TYR A 94 25.40 -31.75 -17.08
CA TYR A 94 25.98 -31.05 -15.95
C TYR A 94 24.80 -30.60 -15.11
N ASP A 95 24.37 -31.47 -14.20
CA ASP A 95 23.32 -31.20 -13.25
C ASP A 95 23.86 -30.18 -12.22
N GLU A 96 23.81 -28.91 -12.62
CA GLU A 96 24.22 -27.73 -11.84
C GLU A 96 23.52 -27.73 -10.46
N GLN A 97 22.31 -28.29 -10.42
CA GLN A 97 21.47 -28.51 -9.25
C GLN A 97 21.98 -29.59 -8.28
N LYS A 98 22.95 -30.41 -8.71
CA LYS A 98 23.63 -31.42 -7.88
C LYS A 98 24.89 -30.87 -7.21
N LEU A 99 25.51 -29.83 -7.78
CA LEU A 99 26.69 -29.13 -7.21
C LEU A 99 26.28 -27.99 -6.27
N LEU A 100 25.24 -27.26 -6.65
CA LEU A 100 24.58 -26.24 -5.83
C LEU A 100 23.58 -26.98 -4.94
N GLY A 101 23.92 -27.22 -3.67
CA GLY A 101 23.08 -27.99 -2.75
C GLY A 101 21.63 -27.50 -2.68
N LYS A 102 20.75 -28.28 -2.05
CA LYS A 102 19.30 -27.99 -1.92
C LYS A 102 18.92 -26.64 -1.29
N ASP A 103 19.90 -25.85 -0.84
CA ASP A 103 19.74 -24.56 -0.18
C ASP A 103 20.10 -23.36 -1.07
N VAL A 104 20.31 -23.55 -2.38
CA VAL A 104 20.62 -22.44 -3.30
C VAL A 104 19.33 -21.75 -3.74
N PRO A 105 19.20 -20.41 -3.55
CA PRO A 105 18.04 -19.66 -4.00
C PRO A 105 17.86 -19.73 -5.52
N ASP A 106 16.61 -19.69 -5.97
CA ASP A 106 16.30 -19.66 -7.39
C ASP A 106 16.93 -18.43 -8.09
N ASP A 107 17.45 -18.61 -9.30
CA ASP A 107 18.13 -17.53 -10.03
C ASP A 107 17.22 -16.31 -10.26
N SER A 108 15.92 -16.55 -10.49
CA SER A 108 14.95 -15.47 -10.68
C SER A 108 14.65 -14.75 -9.36
N TYR A 109 14.75 -15.43 -8.22
CA TYR A 109 14.69 -14.79 -6.90
C TYR A 109 15.87 -13.83 -6.70
N GLU A 110 17.10 -14.28 -6.92
CA GLU A 110 18.31 -13.46 -6.76
C GLU A 110 18.35 -12.28 -7.74
N LEU A 111 17.95 -12.50 -9.00
CA LEU A 111 17.84 -11.45 -10.00
C LEU A 111 16.86 -10.35 -9.56
N ARG A 112 15.68 -10.74 -9.05
CA ARG A 112 14.68 -9.77 -8.59
C ARG A 112 15.09 -9.06 -7.31
N LEU A 113 15.77 -9.75 -6.39
CA LEU A 113 16.34 -9.10 -5.20
C LEU A 113 17.32 -7.99 -5.59
N ARG A 114 18.24 -8.26 -6.52
CA ARG A 114 19.20 -7.26 -7.01
C ARG A 114 18.49 -6.10 -7.71
N ARG A 115 17.50 -6.41 -8.55
CA ARG A 115 16.69 -5.39 -9.24
C ARG A 115 15.97 -4.48 -8.24
N LEU A 116 15.31 -5.04 -7.22
CA LEU A 116 14.67 -4.27 -6.16
C LEU A 116 15.64 -3.33 -5.44
N LEU A 117 16.84 -3.80 -5.12
CA LEU A 117 17.86 -2.96 -4.48
C LEU A 117 18.29 -1.79 -5.37
N VAL A 118 18.49 -2.04 -6.67
CA VAL A 118 18.82 -1.00 -7.65
C VAL A 118 17.66 -0.02 -7.81
N ASP A 119 16.43 -0.49 -7.95
CA ASP A 119 15.26 0.36 -8.16
C ASP A 119 15.01 1.30 -6.98
N ILE A 120 15.26 0.84 -5.74
CA ILE A 120 15.19 1.68 -4.54
C ILE A 120 16.28 2.77 -4.57
N GLN A 121 17.50 2.42 -4.96
CA GLN A 121 18.61 3.37 -5.08
C GLN A 121 18.33 4.42 -6.15
N GLU A 122 17.89 3.99 -7.33
CA GLU A 122 17.53 4.88 -8.44
C GLU A 122 16.36 5.80 -8.08
N MET A 123 15.37 5.30 -7.34
CA MET A 123 14.27 6.13 -6.83
C MET A 123 14.79 7.21 -5.89
N ASN A 124 15.73 6.88 -5.01
CA ASN A 124 16.34 7.86 -4.11
C ASN A 124 17.17 8.92 -4.86
N PHE A 125 17.96 8.51 -5.87
CA PHE A 125 18.72 9.44 -6.71
C PHE A 125 17.81 10.35 -7.51
N PHE A 126 16.76 9.79 -8.12
CA PHE A 126 15.75 10.56 -8.84
C PHE A 126 15.09 11.61 -7.93
N MET A 127 14.56 11.19 -6.78
CA MET A 127 13.89 12.09 -5.84
C MET A 127 14.83 13.18 -5.35
N THR A 128 16.04 12.83 -4.93
CA THR A 128 17.04 13.80 -4.47
C THR A 128 17.41 14.79 -5.59
N GLY A 129 17.65 14.31 -6.80
CA GLY A 129 18.02 15.15 -7.95
C GLY A 129 16.92 16.12 -8.38
N GLN A 130 15.67 15.67 -8.39
CA GLN A 130 14.55 16.53 -8.77
C GLN A 130 14.17 17.53 -7.68
N LEU A 131 14.24 17.15 -6.40
CA LEU A 131 14.00 18.08 -5.29
C LEU A 131 15.03 19.22 -5.26
N LYS A 132 16.29 18.95 -5.63
CA LYS A 132 17.29 20.01 -5.82
C LYS A 132 16.92 20.95 -6.98
N LYS A 133 16.40 20.44 -8.09
CA LYS A 133 15.93 21.28 -9.21
C LYS A 133 14.71 22.13 -8.86
N LEU A 134 13.97 21.75 -7.82
CA LEU A 134 12.83 22.49 -7.31
C LEU A 134 13.23 23.66 -6.41
N SER A 135 14.43 23.69 -5.82
CA SER A 135 14.81 24.77 -4.89
C SER A 135 15.01 26.13 -5.57
N GLU A 136 15.31 26.17 -6.87
CA GLU A 136 15.54 27.43 -7.61
C GLU A 136 14.26 28.12 -8.16
N PRO A 137 13.26 27.40 -8.72
CA PRO A 137 12.08 28.02 -9.32
C PRO A 137 11.02 28.46 -8.31
N ILE A 138 11.04 27.94 -7.07
CA ILE A 138 10.00 28.20 -6.05
C ILE A 138 9.84 29.70 -5.80
N ASP A 139 10.95 30.43 -5.68
CA ASP A 139 10.91 31.86 -5.39
C ASP A 139 10.74 32.74 -6.64
N LYS A 140 11.14 32.22 -7.82
CA LYS A 140 11.24 33.02 -9.06
C LYS A 140 10.06 32.85 -10.01
N ASN A 141 9.45 31.67 -10.06
CA ASN A 141 8.32 31.39 -10.96
C ASN A 141 7.41 30.30 -10.36
N PRO A 142 6.43 30.70 -9.52
CA PRO A 142 5.52 29.77 -8.86
C PRO A 142 4.73 28.86 -9.81
N LYS A 143 4.36 29.34 -11.00
CA LYS A 143 3.64 28.53 -12.00
C LYS A 143 4.54 27.45 -12.61
N ALA A 144 5.79 27.78 -12.93
CA ALA A 144 6.76 26.80 -13.43
C ALA A 144 7.13 25.77 -12.35
N ALA A 145 7.27 26.21 -11.09
CA ALA A 145 7.47 25.32 -9.95
C ALA A 145 6.29 24.34 -9.78
N HIS A 146 5.04 24.82 -9.86
CA HIS A 146 3.85 23.97 -9.78
C HIS A 146 3.84 22.89 -10.87
N ASN A 147 4.09 23.25 -12.13
CA ASN A 147 4.15 22.28 -13.22
C ASN A 147 5.28 21.25 -13.06
N LEU A 148 6.41 21.66 -12.49
CA LEU A 148 7.53 20.77 -12.18
C LEU A 148 7.17 19.78 -11.07
N VAL A 149 6.50 20.25 -10.02
CA VAL A 149 5.99 19.39 -8.93
C VAL A 149 4.99 18.37 -9.47
N GLU A 150 4.05 18.77 -10.32
CA GLU A 150 3.07 17.85 -10.89
C GLU A 150 3.74 16.74 -11.72
N LYS A 151 4.71 17.10 -12.56
CA LYS A 151 5.52 16.15 -13.33
C LYS A 151 6.33 15.21 -12.43
N LEU A 152 6.91 15.73 -11.35
CA LEU A 152 7.63 14.93 -10.36
C LEU A 152 6.70 13.92 -9.69
N LEU A 153 5.54 14.36 -9.22
CA LEU A 153 4.55 13.48 -8.58
C LEU A 153 4.10 12.37 -9.52
N GLN A 154 3.88 12.69 -10.80
CA GLN A 154 3.52 11.68 -11.80
C GLN A 154 4.63 10.63 -11.98
N ARG A 155 5.88 11.06 -12.14
CA ARG A 155 7.03 10.15 -12.26
C ARG A 155 7.26 9.31 -11.00
N ALA A 156 7.14 9.91 -9.82
CA ALA A 156 7.28 9.21 -8.55
C ALA A 156 6.20 8.12 -8.40
N LYS A 157 4.95 8.39 -8.81
CA LYS A 157 3.87 7.39 -8.85
C LYS A 157 4.17 6.25 -9.81
N GLU A 158 4.72 6.54 -10.99
CA GLU A 158 5.11 5.52 -11.96
C GLU A 158 6.23 4.62 -11.40
N GLN A 159 7.27 5.23 -10.81
CA GLN A 159 8.37 4.48 -10.20
C GLN A 159 7.92 3.63 -9.02
N GLN A 160 7.01 4.14 -8.18
CA GLN A 160 6.39 3.36 -7.11
C GLN A 160 5.61 2.15 -7.65
N LYS A 161 4.92 2.28 -8.80
CA LYS A 161 4.21 1.15 -9.43
C LYS A 161 5.18 0.06 -9.90
N TYR A 162 6.31 0.44 -10.50
CA TYR A 162 7.36 -0.52 -10.90
C TYR A 162 7.93 -1.26 -9.70
N LEU A 163 8.29 -0.53 -8.63
CA LEU A 163 8.80 -1.14 -7.41
C LEU A 163 7.80 -2.12 -6.79
N ASN A 164 6.51 -1.75 -6.75
CA ASN A 164 5.46 -2.64 -6.25
C ASN A 164 5.29 -3.89 -7.13
N HIS A 165 5.43 -3.77 -8.45
CA HIS A 165 5.41 -4.91 -9.34
C HIS A 165 6.59 -5.85 -9.07
N ASP A 166 7.82 -5.33 -8.98
CA ASP A 166 9.00 -6.15 -8.69
C ASP A 166 8.91 -6.81 -7.30
N LEU A 167 8.30 -6.15 -6.31
CA LEU A 167 8.02 -6.75 -4.99
C LEU A 167 7.01 -7.91 -5.08
N GLN A 168 5.96 -7.76 -5.89
CA GLN A 168 4.98 -8.83 -6.11
C GLN A 168 5.63 -10.03 -6.80
N GLU A 169 6.43 -9.78 -7.82
CA GLU A 169 7.13 -10.82 -8.53
C GLU A 169 8.19 -11.50 -7.65
N PHE A 170 8.93 -10.74 -6.85
CA PHE A 170 9.87 -11.30 -5.87
C PHE A 170 9.18 -12.29 -4.92
N LYS A 171 7.99 -11.94 -4.43
CA LYS A 171 7.17 -12.84 -3.60
C LYS A 171 6.75 -14.10 -4.36
N ILE A 172 6.48 -14.05 -5.66
CA ILE A 172 6.11 -15.23 -6.46
C ILE A 172 7.30 -16.20 -6.58
N HIS A 173 8.50 -15.67 -6.75
CA HIS A 173 9.72 -16.44 -7.00
C HIS A 173 10.47 -16.87 -5.74
N ASP A 174 10.04 -16.47 -4.54
CA ASP A 174 10.63 -16.90 -3.27
C ASP A 174 10.39 -18.37 -2.92
N GLY A 175 9.57 -19.09 -3.70
CA GLY A 175 9.28 -20.50 -3.52
C GLY A 175 8.30 -20.83 -2.38
N TYR A 176 7.79 -19.83 -1.66
CA TYR A 176 6.94 -20.02 -0.48
C TYR A 176 5.45 -19.74 -0.74
N GLU A 177 5.03 -19.38 -1.96
CA GLU A 177 3.63 -19.00 -2.23
C GLU A 177 2.64 -20.12 -1.92
N LYS A 178 2.93 -21.34 -2.41
CA LYS A 178 2.12 -22.52 -2.12
C LYS A 178 2.06 -22.82 -0.62
N TRP A 179 3.20 -22.67 0.06
CA TRP A 179 3.27 -22.86 1.51
C TRP A 179 2.42 -21.82 2.26
N ARG A 180 2.48 -20.53 1.87
CA ARG A 180 1.68 -19.45 2.48
C ARG A 180 0.18 -19.71 2.31
N GLU A 181 -0.25 -20.13 1.12
CA GLU A 181 -1.65 -20.46 0.85
C GLU A 181 -2.13 -21.63 1.71
N GLU A 182 -1.35 -22.72 1.74
CA GLU A 182 -1.68 -23.91 2.52
C GLU A 182 -1.68 -23.63 4.03
N GLU A 183 -0.72 -22.87 4.55
CA GLU A 183 -0.64 -22.52 5.96
C GLU A 183 -1.79 -21.59 6.37
N SER A 184 -2.15 -20.62 5.52
CA SER A 184 -3.34 -19.78 5.70
C SER A 184 -4.63 -20.61 5.79
N ARG A 185 -4.80 -21.59 4.89
CA ARG A 185 -5.92 -22.54 4.92
C ARG A 185 -5.93 -23.36 6.22
N LYS A 186 -4.79 -23.95 6.59
CA LYS A 186 -4.64 -24.79 7.79
C LYS A 186 -4.95 -24.02 9.07
N LEU A 187 -4.46 -22.78 9.20
CA LEU A 187 -4.71 -21.91 10.36
C LEU A 187 -6.18 -21.50 10.45
N ARG A 188 -6.79 -21.07 9.34
CA ARG A 188 -8.22 -20.73 9.28
C ARG A 188 -9.08 -21.93 9.70
N ASP A 189 -8.81 -23.11 9.15
CA ASP A 189 -9.58 -24.31 9.43
C ASP A 189 -9.39 -24.78 10.88
N LEU A 190 -8.19 -24.62 11.46
CA LEU A 190 -7.93 -24.86 12.87
C LEU A 190 -8.78 -23.96 13.76
N VAL A 191 -8.75 -22.64 13.53
CA VAL A 191 -9.51 -21.69 14.35
C VAL A 191 -11.01 -21.93 14.20
N ARG A 192 -11.49 -22.15 12.97
CA ARG A 192 -12.89 -22.48 12.69
C ARG A 192 -13.34 -23.74 13.43
N ARG A 193 -12.52 -24.80 13.47
CA ARG A 193 -12.81 -26.01 14.26
C ARG A 193 -12.89 -25.71 15.76
N ARG A 194 -11.98 -24.89 16.30
CA ARG A 194 -12.00 -24.51 17.73
C ARG A 194 -13.26 -23.70 18.08
N ILE A 195 -13.64 -22.72 17.25
CA ILE A 195 -14.89 -21.95 17.43
C ILE A 195 -16.10 -22.88 17.34
N HIS A 196 -16.15 -23.75 16.33
CA HIS A 196 -17.24 -24.70 16.17
C HIS A 196 -17.38 -25.64 17.38
N TYR A 197 -16.27 -26.17 17.88
CA TYR A 197 -16.26 -27.01 19.08
C TYR A 197 -16.79 -26.26 20.31
N LEU A 198 -16.33 -25.02 20.53
CA LEU A 198 -16.81 -24.17 21.62
C LEU A 198 -18.31 -23.88 21.52
N GLN A 199 -18.79 -23.58 20.31
CA GLN A 199 -20.17 -23.20 20.08
C GLN A 199 -21.13 -24.36 20.16
N ASN A 200 -20.68 -25.61 20.01
CA ASN A 200 -21.54 -26.79 19.95
C ASN A 200 -21.25 -27.79 21.08
N PRO A 201 -21.58 -27.44 22.34
CA PRO A 201 -21.44 -28.37 23.46
C PRO A 201 -22.38 -29.58 23.30
N LYS A 202 -21.98 -30.72 23.87
CA LYS A 202 -22.82 -31.94 23.90
C LYS A 202 -24.09 -31.77 24.74
N ASP A 203 -23.99 -31.03 25.84
CA ASP A 203 -25.09 -30.75 26.77
C ASP A 203 -25.18 -29.22 26.97
N CYS A 204 -26.17 -28.59 26.33
CA CYS A 204 -26.39 -27.15 26.42
C CYS A 204 -26.80 -26.72 27.84
N ASN A 205 -27.43 -27.60 28.63
CA ASN A 205 -27.90 -27.26 29.98
C ASN A 205 -26.75 -27.13 30.98
N LYS A 206 -25.62 -27.81 30.73
CA LYS A 206 -24.42 -27.75 31.58
C LYS A 206 -23.32 -26.85 31.03
N ALA A 207 -23.46 -26.37 29.79
CA ALA A 207 -22.45 -25.52 29.17
C ALA A 207 -22.33 -24.18 29.91
N LYS A 208 -21.11 -23.66 30.01
CA LYS A 208 -20.89 -22.26 30.41
C LYS A 208 -21.23 -21.36 29.21
N LYS A 209 -22.00 -20.31 29.45
CA LYS A 209 -22.60 -19.46 28.41
C LYS A 209 -22.18 -18.01 28.58
N LEU A 210 -22.11 -17.31 27.46
CA LEU A 210 -21.94 -15.86 27.40
C LEU A 210 -23.07 -15.27 26.56
N ILE A 211 -23.85 -14.38 27.13
CA ILE A 211 -24.97 -13.74 26.46
C ILE A 211 -24.48 -12.47 25.75
N CYS A 212 -24.80 -12.36 24.46
CA CYS A 212 -24.54 -11.18 23.64
C CYS A 212 -25.84 -10.65 23.06
N ASN A 213 -26.13 -9.37 23.27
CA ASN A 213 -27.33 -8.72 22.74
C ASN A 213 -26.98 -7.92 21.46
N LEU A 214 -27.52 -8.34 20.31
CA LEU A 214 -27.21 -7.74 19.01
C LEU A 214 -27.58 -6.25 18.90
N ASN A 215 -28.62 -5.83 19.62
CA ASN A 215 -29.27 -4.52 19.47
C ASN A 215 -28.51 -3.34 20.09
N LYS A 216 -27.19 -3.28 19.91
CA LYS A 216 -26.40 -2.05 20.19
C LYS A 216 -26.92 -0.91 19.32
N SER A 217 -27.06 0.29 19.90
CA SER A 217 -27.58 1.47 19.18
C SER A 217 -26.55 2.08 18.23
N CYS A 218 -26.35 1.43 17.07
CA CYS A 218 -25.48 1.89 15.99
C CYS A 218 -25.86 1.20 14.66
N GLY A 219 -25.10 1.46 13.58
CA GLY A 219 -25.31 0.84 12.28
C GLY A 219 -24.89 -0.63 12.20
N TYR A 220 -25.24 -1.31 11.09
CA TYR A 220 -24.98 -2.74 10.83
C TYR A 220 -23.53 -3.15 11.10
N GLY A 221 -22.55 -2.46 10.50
CA GLY A 221 -21.14 -2.80 10.68
C GLY A 221 -20.68 -2.73 12.14
N CYS A 222 -21.15 -1.73 12.89
CA CYS A 222 -20.88 -1.60 14.32
C CYS A 222 -21.53 -2.74 15.13
N GLN A 223 -22.75 -3.17 14.79
CA GLN A 223 -23.41 -4.30 15.44
C GLN A 223 -22.70 -5.63 15.13
N VAL A 224 -22.25 -5.84 13.89
CA VAL A 224 -21.47 -7.02 13.52
C VAL A 224 -20.12 -7.05 14.26
N HIS A 225 -19.44 -5.90 14.38
CA HIS A 225 -18.24 -5.80 15.22
C HIS A 225 -18.54 -6.07 16.70
N HIS A 226 -19.70 -5.64 17.22
CA HIS A 226 -20.12 -5.97 18.58
C HIS A 226 -20.29 -7.48 18.78
N VAL A 227 -20.98 -8.19 17.88
CA VAL A 227 -21.11 -9.65 17.96
C VAL A 227 -19.76 -10.36 17.81
N THR A 228 -18.89 -9.85 16.93
CA THR A 228 -17.52 -10.35 16.76
C THR A 228 -16.72 -10.25 18.06
N TYR A 229 -16.80 -9.09 18.73
CA TYR A 229 -16.22 -8.88 20.06
C TYR A 229 -16.78 -9.89 21.09
N CYS A 230 -18.10 -10.07 21.13
CA CYS A 230 -18.72 -11.04 22.05
C CYS A 230 -18.16 -12.45 21.83
N LEU A 231 -18.02 -12.89 20.57
CA LEU A 231 -17.53 -14.22 20.25
C LEU A 231 -16.04 -14.39 20.59
N ILE A 232 -15.22 -13.33 20.45
CA ILE A 232 -13.81 -13.33 20.92
C ILE A 232 -13.75 -13.53 22.43
N VAL A 233 -14.57 -12.80 23.21
CA VAL A 233 -14.62 -12.92 24.67
C VAL A 233 -15.15 -14.30 25.08
N ALA A 234 -16.19 -14.80 24.41
CA ALA A 234 -16.73 -16.14 24.63
C ALA A 234 -15.65 -17.22 24.40
N TYR A 235 -14.88 -17.09 23.32
CA TYR A 235 -13.76 -17.97 23.01
C TYR A 235 -12.68 -17.95 24.08
N ALA A 236 -12.23 -16.76 24.48
CA ALA A 236 -11.19 -16.61 25.49
C ALA A 236 -11.62 -17.14 26.88
N THR A 237 -12.90 -17.02 27.21
CA THR A 237 -13.47 -17.47 28.50
C THR A 237 -13.99 -18.91 28.46
N LYS A 238 -13.86 -19.61 27.33
CA LYS A 238 -14.38 -20.98 27.11
C LYS A 238 -15.89 -21.08 27.39
N ARG A 239 -16.64 -20.07 26.97
CA ARG A 239 -18.11 -20.01 27.08
C ARG A 239 -18.73 -20.10 25.70
N THR A 240 -19.81 -20.86 25.56
CA THR A 240 -20.63 -20.86 24.35
C THR A 240 -21.37 -19.52 24.27
N MET A 241 -21.19 -18.79 23.18
CA MET A 241 -21.92 -17.54 22.94
C MET A 241 -23.36 -17.83 22.57
N ILE A 242 -24.30 -17.19 23.29
CA ILE A 242 -25.73 -17.15 22.97
C ILE A 242 -26.04 -15.76 22.43
N LEU A 243 -26.49 -15.69 21.17
CA LEU A 243 -26.81 -14.44 20.51
C LEU A 243 -28.30 -14.13 20.64
N ASN A 244 -28.64 -13.05 21.34
CA ASN A 244 -29.99 -12.51 21.35
C ASN A 244 -30.17 -11.52 20.20
N SER A 245 -30.84 -11.99 19.14
CA SER A 245 -31.04 -11.27 17.88
C SER A 245 -32.49 -10.84 17.63
N LYS A 246 -33.43 -11.16 18.53
CA LYS A 246 -34.85 -10.81 18.33
C LYS A 246 -35.04 -9.29 18.26
N ASN A 247 -36.03 -8.87 17.47
CA ASN A 247 -36.35 -7.45 17.24
C ASN A 247 -35.16 -6.64 16.71
N TRP A 248 -34.32 -7.26 15.88
CA TRP A 248 -33.21 -6.58 15.27
C TRP A 248 -33.69 -5.53 14.26
N ARG A 249 -33.14 -4.32 14.34
CA ARG A 249 -33.58 -3.17 13.52
C ARG A 249 -33.51 -3.41 12.00
N TYR A 250 -32.62 -4.30 11.56
CA TYR A 250 -32.46 -4.68 10.15
C TYR A 250 -33.30 -5.88 9.74
N SER A 251 -33.78 -6.68 10.70
CA SER A 251 -34.64 -7.85 10.46
C SER A 251 -35.37 -8.22 11.76
N LYS A 252 -36.69 -8.02 11.80
CA LYS A 252 -37.49 -8.37 12.98
C LYS A 252 -37.36 -9.86 13.36
N SER A 253 -37.16 -10.71 12.37
CA SER A 253 -36.92 -12.16 12.51
C SER A 253 -35.55 -12.51 13.10
N GLY A 254 -34.66 -11.54 13.26
CA GLY A 254 -33.35 -11.71 13.87
C GLY A 254 -32.24 -12.10 12.89
N TRP A 255 -31.13 -12.57 13.47
CA TRP A 255 -29.87 -12.88 12.80
C TRP A 255 -30.03 -14.02 11.78
N GLU A 256 -30.80 -15.02 12.18
CA GLU A 256 -31.02 -16.28 11.47
C GLU A 256 -31.75 -16.12 10.14
N LYS A 257 -32.33 -14.94 9.88
CA LYS A 257 -32.95 -14.62 8.58
C LYS A 257 -31.95 -14.52 7.44
N VAL A 258 -30.69 -14.16 7.73
CA VAL A 258 -29.63 -13.91 6.73
C VAL A 258 -28.43 -14.83 6.95
N PHE A 259 -28.10 -15.12 8.21
CA PHE A 259 -26.93 -15.90 8.59
C PHE A 259 -27.35 -17.20 9.29
N LEU A 260 -26.46 -18.19 9.30
CA LEU A 260 -26.63 -19.40 10.11
C LEU A 260 -26.61 -19.05 11.61
N PRO A 261 -27.28 -19.86 12.45
CA PRO A 261 -27.19 -19.68 13.89
C PRO A 261 -25.73 -19.85 14.35
N VAL A 262 -25.36 -19.13 15.42
CA VAL A 262 -24.00 -19.17 15.96
C VAL A 262 -23.65 -20.56 16.51
N SER A 263 -24.66 -21.27 17.01
CA SER A 263 -24.58 -22.65 17.52
C SER A 263 -25.70 -23.49 16.90
N GLU A 264 -25.39 -24.74 16.57
CA GLU A 264 -26.35 -25.75 16.10
C GLU A 264 -26.96 -26.53 17.28
N THR A 265 -26.23 -26.66 18.40
CA THR A 265 -26.65 -27.50 19.54
C THR A 265 -27.05 -26.72 20.78
N CYS A 266 -26.80 -25.40 20.84
CA CYS A 266 -27.03 -24.62 22.05
C CYS A 266 -27.40 -23.16 21.76
N ALA A 267 -28.71 -22.89 21.74
CA ALA A 267 -29.28 -21.55 21.60
C ALA A 267 -29.98 -21.03 22.87
N ASP A 268 -30.10 -21.87 23.90
CA ASP A 268 -30.79 -21.52 25.15
C ASP A 268 -29.88 -20.75 26.12
N ALA A 269 -30.38 -19.62 26.64
CA ALA A 269 -29.70 -18.76 27.63
C ALA A 269 -29.85 -19.22 29.10
N ASN A 270 -30.62 -20.28 29.37
CA ASN A 270 -30.89 -20.82 30.70
C ASN A 270 -29.61 -21.37 31.37
N GLY A 271 -29.57 -21.31 32.69
CA GLY A 271 -28.50 -21.89 33.50
C GLY A 271 -28.76 -21.69 34.99
N GLU A 272 -28.07 -22.46 35.83
CA GLU A 272 -28.23 -22.47 37.30
C GLU A 272 -27.82 -21.14 37.94
N SER A 273 -26.83 -20.45 37.35
CA SER A 273 -26.35 -19.16 37.84
C SER A 273 -26.12 -18.18 36.70
N ARG A 274 -26.56 -16.93 36.90
CA ARG A 274 -26.43 -15.83 35.93
C ARG A 274 -25.92 -14.55 36.59
N ARG A 275 -24.90 -13.93 36.01
CA ARG A 275 -24.36 -12.63 36.48
C ARG A 275 -23.91 -11.76 35.31
N GLY A 276 -23.85 -10.45 35.52
CA GLY A 276 -23.15 -9.54 34.62
C GLY A 276 -21.64 -9.79 34.60
N TRP A 277 -21.00 -9.36 33.52
CA TRP A 277 -19.54 -9.33 33.39
C TRP A 277 -18.85 -8.72 34.61
N PRO A 278 -17.71 -9.27 35.09
CA PRO A 278 -16.99 -10.45 34.58
C PRO A 278 -17.52 -11.80 35.09
N GLY A 279 -18.53 -11.79 35.95
CA GLY A 279 -18.98 -12.97 36.68
C GLY A 279 -17.88 -13.57 37.57
N THR A 280 -18.08 -14.82 37.97
CA THR A 280 -17.07 -15.65 38.66
C THR A 280 -16.73 -16.88 37.81
N LEU A 281 -15.68 -17.62 38.19
CA LEU A 281 -15.33 -18.88 37.54
C LEU A 281 -16.49 -19.89 37.54
N GLU A 282 -17.28 -19.93 38.62
CA GLU A 282 -18.43 -20.83 38.77
C GLU A 282 -19.71 -20.33 38.11
N THR A 283 -19.78 -19.04 37.74
CA THR A 283 -20.97 -18.50 37.10
C THR A 283 -21.19 -19.21 35.76
N GLN A 284 -22.36 -19.82 35.58
CA GLN A 284 -22.67 -20.56 34.35
C GLN A 284 -22.97 -19.61 33.20
N VAL A 285 -23.81 -18.60 33.40
CA VAL A 285 -24.25 -17.66 32.38
C VAL A 285 -23.72 -16.26 32.69
N VAL A 286 -22.97 -15.66 31.76
CA VAL A 286 -22.44 -14.31 31.92
C VAL A 286 -23.04 -13.36 30.89
N ASP A 287 -23.66 -12.27 31.35
CA ASP A 287 -24.15 -11.19 30.48
C ASP A 287 -23.01 -10.24 30.12
N LEU A 288 -22.63 -10.20 28.85
CA LEU A 288 -21.55 -9.35 28.36
C LEU A 288 -22.12 -7.98 27.93
N PRO A 289 -21.65 -6.86 28.50
CA PRO A 289 -22.07 -5.54 28.04
C PRO A 289 -21.41 -5.18 26.71
N ILE A 290 -21.86 -4.08 26.12
CA ILE A 290 -21.17 -3.44 25.00
C ILE A 290 -19.73 -3.08 25.42
N ILE A 291 -18.83 -3.08 24.43
CA ILE A 291 -17.39 -2.81 24.66
C ILE A 291 -17.14 -1.45 25.35
N ASP A 292 -18.03 -0.48 25.17
CA ASP A 292 -17.95 0.86 25.76
C ASP A 292 -18.17 0.85 27.28
N MET A 293 -18.80 -0.20 27.82
CA MET A 293 -19.19 -0.34 29.23
C MET A 293 -18.49 -1.53 29.92
N ILE A 294 -17.57 -2.22 29.24
CA ILE A 294 -16.90 -3.39 29.83
C ILE A 294 -15.93 -2.97 30.95
N SER A 295 -16.14 -3.50 32.15
CA SER A 295 -15.23 -3.34 33.28
C SER A 295 -15.24 -4.59 34.17
N PRO A 296 -14.08 -5.17 34.52
CA PRO A 296 -12.74 -4.82 34.03
C PRO A 296 -12.57 -5.19 32.56
N ARG A 297 -11.69 -4.47 31.86
CA ARG A 297 -11.39 -4.75 30.45
C ARG A 297 -10.47 -5.97 30.32
N PRO A 298 -10.88 -7.04 29.62
CA PRO A 298 -10.04 -8.23 29.48
C PRO A 298 -8.85 -8.01 28.54
N SER A 299 -7.77 -8.78 28.76
CA SER A 299 -6.52 -8.68 28.00
C SER A 299 -6.53 -9.35 26.62
N TYR A 300 -7.58 -10.11 26.30
CA TYR A 300 -7.74 -10.85 25.04
C TYR A 300 -8.62 -10.11 24.01
N LEU A 301 -8.76 -8.80 24.17
CA LEU A 301 -9.37 -7.94 23.15
C LEU A 301 -8.35 -7.55 22.08
N PRO A 302 -8.77 -7.26 20.84
CA PRO A 302 -7.88 -6.67 19.85
C PRO A 302 -7.12 -5.46 20.42
N PRO A 303 -5.81 -5.32 20.12
CA PRO A 303 -5.06 -6.04 19.08
C PRO A 303 -4.43 -7.38 19.52
N ALA A 304 -4.84 -7.97 20.66
CA ALA A 304 -4.27 -9.23 21.13
C ALA A 304 -4.55 -10.41 20.18
N VAL A 305 -3.54 -11.26 20.01
CA VAL A 305 -3.58 -12.51 19.22
C VAL A 305 -3.17 -13.67 20.12
N PRO A 306 -3.74 -14.89 19.97
CA PRO A 306 -3.36 -16.03 20.79
C PRO A 306 -1.88 -16.40 20.65
N LYS A 307 -1.21 -16.59 21.79
CA LYS A 307 0.24 -16.89 21.84
C LYS A 307 0.62 -18.13 21.03
N ASP A 308 -0.24 -19.14 20.99
CA ASP A 308 -0.01 -20.39 20.25
C ASP A 308 -0.08 -20.22 18.72
N LEU A 309 -0.73 -19.15 18.23
CA LEU A 309 -0.90 -18.88 16.80
C LEU A 309 -0.09 -17.68 16.29
N ALA A 310 0.30 -16.76 17.18
CA ALA A 310 0.93 -15.49 16.83
C ALA A 310 2.11 -15.66 15.85
N GLN A 311 3.07 -16.53 16.16
CA GLN A 311 4.23 -16.75 15.31
C GLN A 311 3.86 -17.30 13.93
N ARG A 312 2.86 -18.18 13.84
CA ARG A 312 2.42 -18.78 12.58
C ARG A 312 1.69 -17.77 11.71
N ILE A 313 0.83 -16.94 12.31
CA ILE A 313 0.08 -15.88 11.62
C ILE A 313 1.04 -14.82 11.07
N SER A 314 2.03 -14.37 11.85
CA SER A 314 3.00 -13.36 11.40
C SER A 314 3.83 -13.79 10.19
N LYS A 315 3.94 -15.09 9.90
CA LYS A 315 4.62 -15.58 8.70
C LYS A 315 3.77 -15.49 7.42
N ILE A 316 2.45 -15.36 7.56
CA ILE A 316 1.52 -15.37 6.41
C ILE A 316 0.70 -14.09 6.25
N HIS A 317 0.67 -13.21 7.24
CA HIS A 317 -0.19 -12.03 7.24
C HIS A 317 0.51 -10.82 7.85
N GLY A 318 0.48 -9.68 7.14
CA GLY A 318 1.12 -8.43 7.57
C GLY A 318 0.44 -7.75 8.77
N ASP A 319 -0.82 -8.10 9.05
CA ASP A 319 -1.56 -7.66 10.25
C ASP A 319 -2.18 -8.87 10.98
N PRO A 320 -1.47 -9.47 11.97
CA PRO A 320 -1.97 -10.62 12.70
C PRO A 320 -3.27 -10.37 13.48
N SER A 321 -3.49 -9.14 13.94
CA SER A 321 -4.70 -8.77 14.69
C SER A 321 -5.93 -8.78 13.78
N ALA A 322 -5.83 -8.16 12.60
CA ALA A 322 -6.90 -8.21 11.60
C ALA A 322 -7.20 -9.65 11.16
N TRP A 323 -6.16 -10.46 10.93
CA TRP A 323 -6.33 -11.88 10.60
C TRP A 323 -7.10 -12.62 11.70
N TRP A 324 -6.75 -12.40 12.98
CA TRP A 324 -7.42 -13.03 14.11
C TRP A 324 -8.89 -12.65 14.22
N VAL A 325 -9.21 -11.35 14.14
CA VAL A 325 -10.60 -10.85 14.16
C VAL A 325 -11.42 -11.41 12.99
N SER A 326 -10.81 -11.52 11.80
CA SER A 326 -11.48 -12.04 10.61
C SER A 326 -11.97 -13.49 10.77
N GLN A 327 -11.34 -14.31 11.63
CA GLN A 327 -11.78 -15.69 11.87
C GLN A 327 -13.15 -15.75 12.55
N PHE A 328 -13.39 -14.85 13.52
CA PHE A 328 -14.66 -14.74 14.22
C PHE A 328 -15.74 -14.14 13.32
N LEU A 329 -15.39 -13.08 12.60
CA LEU A 329 -16.28 -12.47 11.63
C LEU A 329 -16.72 -13.49 10.58
N GLY A 330 -15.77 -14.23 9.99
CA GLY A 330 -16.04 -15.27 8.99
C GLY A 330 -16.87 -16.45 9.52
N TYR A 331 -16.78 -16.77 10.81
CA TYR A 331 -17.67 -17.76 11.43
C TYR A 331 -19.09 -17.22 11.63
N LEU A 332 -19.25 -15.95 12.00
CA LEU A 332 -20.54 -15.32 12.23
C LEU A 332 -21.31 -15.12 10.92
N VAL A 333 -20.66 -14.62 9.87
CA VAL A 333 -21.31 -14.24 8.60
C VAL A 333 -21.48 -15.41 7.63
N ARG A 334 -21.59 -16.64 8.14
CA ARG A 334 -21.96 -17.81 7.33
C ARG A 334 -23.41 -17.62 6.88
N TYR A 335 -23.64 -17.44 5.58
CA TYR A 335 -24.96 -17.16 5.04
C TYR A 335 -25.90 -18.36 5.10
N GLN A 336 -27.20 -18.08 5.20
CA GLN A 336 -28.26 -19.06 4.93
C GLN A 336 -28.24 -19.47 3.45
N PRO A 337 -28.72 -20.68 3.09
CA PRO A 337 -28.75 -21.15 1.70
C PRO A 337 -29.45 -20.18 0.74
N ASP A 338 -30.59 -19.61 1.14
CA ASP A 338 -31.32 -18.64 0.33
C ASP A 338 -30.53 -17.36 0.09
N THR A 339 -29.80 -16.89 1.11
CA THR A 339 -28.93 -15.71 1.00
C THR A 339 -27.73 -16.01 0.10
N THR A 340 -27.10 -17.18 0.24
CA THR A 340 -26.02 -17.62 -0.67
C THR A 340 -26.50 -17.67 -2.12
N LYS A 341 -27.69 -18.22 -2.36
CA LYS A 341 -28.28 -18.27 -3.70
C LYS A 341 -28.50 -16.86 -4.26
N MET A 342 -29.12 -15.97 -3.49
CA MET A 342 -29.37 -14.59 -3.89
C MET A 342 -28.07 -13.84 -4.22
N LEU A 343 -27.01 -13.99 -3.41
CA LEU A 343 -25.72 -13.36 -3.66
C LEU A 343 -25.07 -13.90 -4.94
N ASN A 344 -25.10 -15.22 -5.16
CA ASN A 344 -24.53 -15.84 -6.35
C ASN A 344 -25.27 -15.44 -7.63
N ASP A 345 -26.60 -15.40 -7.60
CA ASP A 345 -27.43 -14.99 -8.74
C ASP A 345 -27.20 -13.50 -9.07
N THR A 346 -27.06 -12.66 -8.04
CA THR A 346 -26.75 -11.23 -8.19
C THR A 346 -25.34 -11.00 -8.76
N ALA A 347 -24.34 -11.74 -8.27
CA ALA A 347 -22.97 -11.66 -8.78
C ALA A 347 -22.89 -12.03 -10.26
N LYS A 348 -23.64 -13.06 -10.69
CA LYS A 348 -23.75 -13.43 -12.10
C LYS A 348 -24.44 -12.34 -12.92
N ALA A 349 -25.54 -11.78 -12.42
CA ALA A 349 -26.29 -10.73 -13.11
C ALA A 349 -25.46 -9.46 -13.35
N PHE A 350 -24.56 -9.11 -12.41
CA PHE A 350 -23.64 -7.99 -12.57
C PHE A 350 -22.39 -8.31 -13.38
N GLY A 351 -22.17 -9.56 -13.79
CA GLY A 351 -20.92 -9.96 -14.44
C GLY A 351 -19.70 -9.76 -13.52
N PHE A 352 -19.87 -10.03 -12.22
CA PHE A 352 -18.83 -9.81 -11.22
C PHE A 352 -17.61 -10.70 -11.48
N GLN A 353 -16.52 -10.11 -11.99
CA GLN A 353 -15.30 -10.81 -12.41
C GLN A 353 -14.04 -10.03 -12.05
N ASN A 354 -12.92 -10.75 -11.89
CA ASN A 354 -11.61 -10.15 -11.62
C ASN A 354 -10.94 -9.67 -12.93
N PRO A 355 -10.06 -8.66 -12.87
CA PRO A 355 -9.71 -7.84 -11.69
C PRO A 355 -10.80 -6.79 -11.38
N ILE A 356 -11.10 -6.58 -10.10
CA ILE A 356 -12.08 -5.59 -9.62
C ILE A 356 -11.55 -4.86 -8.37
N VAL A 357 -11.85 -3.57 -8.27
CA VAL A 357 -11.58 -2.73 -7.09
C VAL A 357 -12.92 -2.22 -6.58
N GLY A 358 -13.20 -2.46 -5.29
CA GLY A 358 -14.46 -2.10 -4.64
C GLY A 358 -14.45 -0.75 -3.95
#